data_AF-A0A7C2A442-F1
#
_entry.id   AF-A0A7C2A442-F1
#
_cell.length_a   1.000
_cell.length_b   1.000
_cell.length_c   1.000
_cell.angle_alpha   90.00
_cell.angle_beta   90.00
_cell.angle_gamma   90.00
#
_symmetry.space_group_name_H-M   'P 1'
#
loop_
_entity.id
_entity.type
_entity.pdbx_description
1 polymer ?
#
loop_
_entity_poly.entity_id
_entity_poly.type
_entity_poly.pdbx_seq_one_letter_code
_entity_poly.pdbx_strand_id
1 'polypeptide(L)' 'MSEVLIEKIDRIEALLLELSAKIDNFLGFEEITEEEKEEVEKLKEEIKKGEYLSIDQVFGD' A
#
# COMPACT_ATOMS: atom_id res chain seq x y z
N MET A 1 20.18 21.49 30.44
CA MET A 1 19.07 22.28 29.82
C MET A 1 19.16 22.26 28.31
N SER A 2 20.34 22.50 27.71
CA SER A 2 20.55 22.33 26.26
C SER A 2 20.42 20.87 25.81
N GLU A 3 20.94 19.90 26.58
CA GLU A 3 20.86 18.47 26.24
C GLU A 3 19.42 17.95 26.15
N VAL A 4 18.56 18.33 27.10
CA VAL A 4 17.12 18.00 27.06
C VAL A 4 16.42 18.64 25.86
N LEU A 5 16.90 19.80 25.40
CA LEU A 5 16.40 20.45 24.20
C LEU A 5 16.84 19.69 22.95
N ILE A 6 18.10 19.23 22.92
CA ILE A 6 18.68 18.45 21.81
C ILE A 6 17.97 17.11 21.68
N GLU A 7 17.77 16.36 22.78
CA GLU A 7 17.01 15.10 22.77
C GLU A 7 15.58 15.28 22.24
N LYS A 8 14.95 16.42 22.55
CA LYS A 8 13.62 16.74 22.02
C LYS A 8 13.64 17.02 20.52
N ILE A 9 14.67 17.70 20.04
CA ILE A 9 14.85 17.99 18.61
C ILE A 9 15.11 16.70 17.83
N ASP A 10 16.02 15.85 18.31
CA ASP A 10 16.34 14.56 17.69
C ASP A 10 15.11 13.65 17.61
N ARG A 11 14.29 13.67 18.67
CA ARG A 11 13.02 12.92 18.69
C ARG A 11 12.01 13.47 17.67
N ILE A 12 11.94 14.78 17.48
CA ILE A 12 11.07 15.39 16.47
C ILE A 12 11.56 15.03 15.06
N GLU A 13 12.87 15.05 14.82
CA GLU A 13 13.46 14.66 13.53
C GLU A 13 13.14 13.21 13.18
N ALA A 14 13.29 12.28 14.13
CA ALA A 14 12.93 10.88 13.93
C ALA A 14 11.45 10.69 13.56
N LEU A 15 10.55 11.43 14.23
CA LEU A 15 9.12 11.40 13.93
C LEU A 15 8.79 11.96 12.54
N LEU A 16 9.50 12.99 12.09
CA LEU A 16 9.31 13.57 10.75
C LEU A 16 9.77 12.62 9.65
N LEU A 17 10.90 11.92 9.86
CA LEU A 17 11.38 10.89 8.92
C LEU A 17 10.41 9.71 8.83
N GLU A 18 9.87 9.25 9.97
CA GLU A 18 8.87 8.19 9.99
C GLU A 18 7.58 8.61 9.27
N LEU A 19 7.15 9.85 9.46
CA LEU A 19 5.98 10.39 8.77
C LEU A 19 6.22 10.47 7.25
N SER A 20 7.40 10.92 6.81
CA SER A 20 7.76 10.98 5.39
C SER A 20 7.72 9.59 4.76
N ALA A 21 8.33 8.58 5.38
CA ALA A 21 8.31 7.22 4.86
C ALA A 21 6.89 6.64 4.79
N LYS A 22 6.01 6.96 5.75
CA LYS A 22 4.60 6.55 5.68
C LYS A 22 3.84 7.28 4.58
N ILE A 23 4.13 8.55 4.35
CA ILE A 23 3.56 9.32 3.24
C ILE A 23 4.03 8.74 1.91
N ASP A 24 5.31 8.43 1.74
CA ASP A 24 5.85 7.82 0.52
C ASP A 24 5.23 6.44 0.26
N ASN A 25 5.06 5.62 1.30
CA ASN A 25 4.35 4.34 1.20
C ASN A 25 2.86 4.51 0.87
N PHE A 26 2.23 5.59 1.33
CA PHE A 26 0.83 5.89 1.05
C PHE A 26 0.62 6.53 -0.33
N LEU A 27 1.58 7.34 -0.80
CA LEU A 27 1.63 7.90 -2.14
C LEU A 27 2.13 6.89 -3.17
N GLY A 28 2.76 5.80 -2.73
CA GLY A 28 3.04 4.60 -3.53
C GLY A 28 1.80 3.75 -3.82
N PHE A 29 0.62 4.13 -3.31
CA PHE A 29 -0.63 3.73 -3.95
C PHE A 29 -0.77 4.58 -5.22
N GLU A 30 -0.26 4.06 -6.33
CA GLU A 30 -0.66 4.56 -7.64
C GLU A 30 -2.20 4.54 -7.69
N GLU A 31 -2.81 5.64 -8.15
CA GLU A 31 -4.24 5.62 -8.44
C GLU A 31 -4.48 4.47 -9.42
N ILE A 32 -5.40 3.57 -9.09
CA ILE A 32 -5.75 2.44 -9.97
C ILE A 32 -5.97 3.00 -11.38
N THR A 33 -5.12 2.59 -12.31
CA THR A 33 -5.19 3.03 -13.70
C THR A 33 -6.50 2.57 -14.33
N GLU A 34 -6.92 3.20 -15.42
CA GLU A 34 -8.13 2.77 -16.12
C GLU A 34 -8.03 1.31 -16.59
N GLU A 35 -6.84 0.85 -16.97
CA GLU A 35 -6.58 -0.55 -17.34
C GLU A 35 -6.78 -1.50 -16.15
N GLU A 36 -6.24 -1.17 -14.98
CA GLU A 36 -6.42 -1.96 -13.76
C GLU A 36 -7.88 -1.95 -13.26
N LYS A 37 -8.62 -0.83 -13.45
CA LYS A 37 -10.06 -0.80 -13.18
C LYS A 37 -10.84 -1.73 -14.08
N GLU A 38 -10.52 -1.76 -15.37
CA GLU A 38 -11.14 -2.70 -16.32
C GLU A 38 -10.84 -4.16 -15.97
N GLU A 39 -9.63 -4.47 -15.53
CA GLU A 39 -9.25 -5.81 -15.07
C GLU A 39 -10.06 -6.22 -13.83
N VAL A 40 -10.22 -5.32 -12.86
CA VAL A 40 -11.04 -5.56 -11.67
C VAL A 40 -12.51 -5.81 -12.03
N GLU A 41 -13.07 -5.08 -13.00
CA GLU A 41 -14.45 -5.33 -13.45
C GLU A 41 -14.58 -6.67 -14.17
N LYS A 42 -13.61 -7.07 -15.00
CA LYS A 42 -13.59 -8.43 -15.61
C LYS A 42 -13.56 -9.53 -14.56
N LEU A 43 -12.70 -9.40 -13.54
CA LEU A 43 -12.63 -10.36 -12.43
C LEU A 43 -13.97 -10.46 -11.69
N LYS A 44 -14.67 -9.34 -11.48
CA LYS A 44 -16.02 -9.35 -10.88
C LYS A 44 -17.04 -10.08 -11.74
N GLU A 45 -16.97 -9.94 -13.07
CA GLU A 45 -17.85 -10.67 -13.99
C GLU A 45 -17.57 -12.17 -14.02
N GLU A 46 -16.31 -12.57 -14.04
CA GLU A 46 -15.87 -13.97 -13.99
C GLU A 46 -16.35 -14.66 -12.70
N ILE A 47 -16.17 -13.99 -11.55
CA ILE A 47 -16.68 -14.47 -10.26
C ILE A 47 -18.22 -14.61 -10.28
N LYS A 48 -18.95 -13.64 -10.85
CA LYS A 48 -20.42 -13.70 -10.98
C LYS A 48 -20.89 -14.85 -11.88
N LYS A 49 -20.13 -15.19 -12.92
CA LYS A 49 -20.40 -16.32 -13.81
C LYS A 49 -20.06 -17.67 -13.16
N GLY A 50 -19.43 -17.66 -11.98
CA GLY A 50 -18.94 -18.86 -11.30
C GLY A 50 -17.63 -19.39 -11.90
N GLU A 51 -17.00 -18.63 -12.78
CA GLU A 51 -15.72 -18.94 -13.40
C GLU A 51 -14.61 -18.33 -12.54
N TYR A 52 -14.34 -18.91 -11.38
CA TYR A 52 -13.18 -18.52 -10.56
C TYR A 52 -12.27 -19.72 -10.33
N LEU A 53 -10.96 -19.47 -10.41
CA LEU A 53 -9.94 -20.43 -10.03
C LEU A 53 -9.50 -20.11 -8.60
N SER A 54 -9.38 -21.14 -7.77
CA SER A 54 -8.78 -21.01 -6.46
C SER A 54 -7.27 -20.74 -6.59
N ILE A 55 -6.68 -20.10 -5.57
CA ILE A 55 -5.24 -19.80 -5.53
C ILE A 55 -4.42 -21.08 -5.76
N ASP A 56 -4.83 -22.20 -5.18
CA ASP A 56 -4.17 -23.50 -5.35
C ASP A 56 -4.26 -24.04 -6.80
N GLN A 57 -5.25 -23.63 -7.60
CA GLN A 57 -5.37 -24.04 -9.00
C GLN A 57 -4.51 -23.20 -9.95
N VAL A 58 -4.12 -21.99 -9.54
CA VAL A 58 -3.30 -21.08 -10.35
C VAL A 58 -1.83 -21.15 -9.94
N PHE A 59 -1.56 -21.40 -8.67
CA PHE A 59 -0.23 -21.33 -8.06
C PHE A 59 0.19 -22.60 -7.29
N GLY A 60 -0.66 -23.62 -7.23
CA GLY A 60 -0.25 -24.94 -6.76
C GLY A 60 0.52 -25.67 -7.87
N ASP A 61 1.65 -26.28 -7.50
CA ASP A 61 2.58 -27.00 -8.39
C ASP A 61 1.91 -27.96 -9.41
#